data_AF-A0A8H5MU10-F1
#
_entry.id   AF-A0A8H5MU10-F1
#
_cell.length_a   1.000
_cell.length_b   1.000
_cell.length_c   1.000
_cell.angle_alpha   90.00
_cell.angle_beta   90.00
_cell.angle_gamma   90.00
#
_symmetry.space_group_name_H-M   'P 1'
#
loop_
_entity.id
_entity.type
_entity.pdbx_description
1 polymer ?
#
loop_
_entity_poly.entity_id
_entity_poly.type
_entity_poly.pdbx_seq_one_letter_code
_entity_poly.pdbx_strand_id
1 'polypeptide(L)'
;MIPWARRNIIFHSVITDTRLFQSLHFIVPLFKIAENPIDIDMTTSPSEDSGTLQHQVSGASSAEFDPSVPIRGPEHISYEEKPWANKTILSFDGGGVRGYASLLVLKRIMVRIRELELDHEEYRAPSSDFYRWNGAPEENIVGGNPEPDRVDKYLPCHYFDYIAGTSTGGLSSIMLGRLRMSVDQAMDTYKSFGNAVFGKPRVFHERKFLYPRAKFSSRKTRAEYQKIIYEALQREKFCFYSEAEVEPLKYREDRTRTIAISWSIKKDGGVSKEFVWRSYDNEPNPMEPRANRWNPSNAGPAHTTAIWEVARATTAAPGYFESIKIIGRKFLDGGMAANNPSLMALREIHNLHGLVPDLFVSIGTGLKPSPDDQNNGVPNGHTGTPRRDTIRDGGRRKQGVKKWWEIGKNWKDWMVDCEGGPMGTNAWRDRCNVIQLTDSYRLNVEGDLHNVPLDGWRPPTTGKDTLDFIEEQTRQYLTETRVVDWINSIAIKAVEIRRQRAATEQWERFAVDVIYRCSDCGNKKYDTRAQLREHLQKGTAHRGERITDGKQLEERLNGSRSFKPKRPVETGR
;
A
#
# COMPACT_ATOMS: atom_id res chain seq x y z
N MET A 1 -35.01 -21.24 48.98
CA MET A 1 -35.48 -22.61 49.33
C MET A 1 -34.88 -23.59 48.31
N ILE A 2 -34.35 -24.71 48.83
CA ILE A 2 -33.56 -25.85 48.27
C ILE A 2 -34.32 -26.63 47.16
N PRO A 3 -33.81 -27.64 46.37
CA PRO A 3 -32.46 -28.25 46.09
C PRO A 3 -32.10 -28.35 44.57
N TRP A 4 -30.84 -28.50 44.11
CA TRP A 4 -29.88 -29.65 44.13
C TRP A 4 -30.18 -30.81 43.15
N ALA A 5 -29.30 -31.01 42.15
CA ALA A 5 -29.00 -32.32 41.54
C ALA A 5 -27.57 -32.34 40.95
N ARG A 6 -26.75 -33.25 41.47
CA ARG A 6 -25.37 -33.62 41.08
C ARG A 6 -25.38 -34.82 40.12
N ARG A 7 -24.32 -34.97 39.30
CA ARG A 7 -23.52 -36.21 39.01
C ARG A 7 -22.43 -35.85 37.98
N ASN A 8 -21.15 -35.74 38.35
CA ASN A 8 -20.08 -36.75 38.50
C ASN A 8 -19.62 -37.42 37.17
N ILE A 9 -18.42 -37.08 36.67
CA ILE A 9 -17.12 -37.85 36.65
C ILE A 9 -17.11 -38.90 35.52
N ILE A 10 -16.11 -38.95 34.61
CA ILE A 10 -14.90 -39.80 34.69
C ILE A 10 -13.79 -39.28 33.74
N PHE A 11 -12.56 -39.21 34.28
CA PHE A 11 -11.27 -39.10 33.60
C PHE A 11 -10.81 -40.48 33.14
N HIS A 12 -10.16 -40.59 31.97
CA HIS A 12 -9.25 -41.69 31.69
C HIS A 12 -7.91 -41.14 31.16
N SER A 13 -6.84 -41.50 31.87
CA SER A 13 -5.46 -41.46 31.41
C SER A 13 -5.03 -42.86 30.94
N VAL A 14 -3.78 -42.94 30.44
CA VAL A 14 -2.83 -44.08 30.29
C VAL A 14 -2.26 -44.02 28.85
N ILE A 15 -1.03 -43.52 28.63
CA ILE A 15 0.32 -44.09 28.90
C ILE A 15 0.83 -44.99 27.74
N THR A 16 1.93 -44.52 27.14
CA THR A 16 3.08 -45.19 26.46
C THR A 16 2.86 -46.38 25.51
N ASP A 17 3.45 -46.32 24.31
CA ASP A 17 4.58 -47.22 24.02
C ASP A 17 5.50 -46.72 22.89
N THR A 18 6.75 -47.13 23.00
CA THR A 18 7.93 -46.87 22.17
C THR A 18 8.28 -48.12 21.38
N ARG A 19 8.75 -47.98 20.12
CA ARG A 19 9.98 -48.59 19.53
C ARG A 19 9.88 -49.02 18.05
N LEU A 20 10.92 -48.61 17.32
CA LEU A 20 11.76 -49.35 16.34
C LEU A 20 11.21 -49.78 14.97
N PHE A 21 11.80 -49.22 13.89
CA PHE A 21 12.74 -49.84 12.92
C PHE A 21 13.17 -48.73 11.93
N GLN A 22 14.43 -48.26 11.87
CA GLN A 22 15.54 -48.71 10.98
C GLN A 22 15.05 -49.08 9.57
N SER A 23 15.60 -48.66 8.42
CA SER A 23 16.84 -47.97 8.02
C SER A 23 16.84 -48.01 6.48
N LEU A 24 17.30 -46.98 5.76
CA LEU A 24 17.93 -47.16 4.44
C LEU A 24 18.73 -45.92 4.02
N HIS A 25 19.95 -46.21 3.58
CA HIS A 25 21.08 -45.32 3.29
C HIS A 25 20.98 -44.63 1.91
N PHE A 26 21.57 -43.43 1.86
CA PHE A 26 22.42 -42.81 0.82
C PHE A 26 22.00 -42.86 -0.67
N ILE A 27 22.06 -41.70 -1.34
CA ILE A 27 23.12 -41.33 -2.30
C ILE A 27 23.00 -39.82 -2.62
N VAL A 28 24.11 -39.11 -2.46
CA VAL A 28 24.36 -37.74 -2.91
C VAL A 28 25.08 -37.81 -4.26
N PRO A 29 24.67 -37.06 -5.29
CA PRO A 29 25.55 -36.81 -6.44
C PRO A 29 26.30 -35.50 -6.25
N LEU A 30 27.61 -35.63 -6.01
CA LEU A 30 28.63 -34.63 -6.30
C LEU A 30 28.66 -34.39 -7.82
N PHE A 31 28.43 -33.17 -8.28
CA PHE A 31 28.89 -32.73 -9.60
C PHE A 31 30.02 -31.71 -9.45
N LYS A 32 31.17 -32.13 -9.95
CA LYS A 32 32.41 -31.37 -10.15
C LYS A 32 32.13 -30.20 -11.10
N ILE A 33 32.54 -28.99 -10.71
CA ILE A 33 32.75 -27.89 -11.64
C ILE A 33 34.23 -27.89 -12.00
N ALA A 34 34.50 -28.03 -13.29
CA ALA A 34 35.82 -27.98 -13.88
C ALA A 34 36.32 -26.52 -13.91
N GLU A 35 37.53 -26.33 -13.43
CA GLU A 35 38.34 -25.13 -13.65
C GLU A 35 38.86 -25.14 -15.09
N ASN A 36 38.67 -24.05 -15.82
CA ASN A 36 39.49 -23.71 -16.97
C ASN A 36 39.92 -22.24 -16.84
N PRO A 37 41.21 -21.92 -17.03
CA PRO A 37 41.72 -20.56 -16.95
C PRO A 37 41.40 -19.81 -18.24
N ILE A 38 41.11 -18.51 -18.12
CA ILE A 38 41.07 -17.59 -19.26
C ILE A 38 42.28 -16.66 -19.12
N ASP A 39 43.15 -16.72 -20.12
CA ASP A 39 44.33 -15.89 -20.29
C ASP A 39 43.95 -14.41 -20.37
N ILE A 40 44.71 -13.60 -19.63
CA ILE A 40 44.71 -12.15 -19.69
C ILE A 40 45.83 -11.76 -20.63
N ASP A 41 45.50 -11.23 -21.81
CA ASP A 41 46.46 -10.52 -22.63
C ASP A 41 46.13 -9.02 -22.65
N MET A 42 47.06 -8.24 -22.12
CA MET A 42 47.04 -6.78 -22.13
C MET A 42 47.88 -6.31 -23.31
N THR A 43 47.31 -5.61 -24.29
CA THR A 43 48.06 -4.59 -25.03
C THR A 43 47.14 -3.56 -25.71
N THR A 44 47.51 -2.28 -25.48
CA THR A 44 47.46 -1.12 -26.39
C THR A 44 46.13 -0.44 -26.74
N SER A 45 45.92 0.73 -26.12
CA SER A 45 45.43 1.96 -26.77
C SER A 45 46.58 2.68 -27.52
N PRO A 46 46.41 3.81 -28.25
CA PRO A 46 45.21 4.58 -28.59
C PRO A 46 45.11 4.98 -30.09
N SER A 47 43.93 5.42 -30.56
CA SER A 47 43.86 6.46 -31.61
C SER A 47 42.49 7.12 -31.64
N GLU A 48 42.52 8.45 -31.63
CA GLU A 48 41.41 9.37 -31.89
C GLU A 48 40.83 9.11 -33.29
N ASP A 49 39.50 9.16 -33.42
CA ASP A 49 38.92 9.70 -34.65
C ASP A 49 37.52 10.28 -34.41
N SER A 50 37.38 11.51 -34.88
CA SER A 50 36.16 12.28 -34.96
C SER A 50 35.17 11.64 -35.94
N GLY A 51 33.89 11.52 -35.56
CA GLY A 51 32.85 11.05 -36.46
C GLY A 51 31.44 11.19 -35.91
N THR A 52 30.78 12.29 -36.26
CA THR A 52 29.32 12.45 -36.26
C THR A 52 28.61 11.23 -36.83
N LEU A 53 27.68 10.64 -36.08
CA LEU A 53 26.71 9.65 -36.57
C LEU A 53 25.28 10.06 -36.14
N GLN A 54 24.65 10.82 -37.03
CA GLN A 54 23.21 10.74 -37.28
C GLN A 54 22.89 9.39 -37.97
N HIS A 55 21.67 8.89 -37.74
CA HIS A 55 20.96 7.71 -38.29
C HIS A 55 20.63 6.69 -37.18
N GLN A 56 19.41 6.19 -36.95
CA GLN A 56 18.15 6.22 -37.69
C GLN A 56 17.00 6.04 -36.68
N VAL A 57 16.12 7.04 -36.54
CA VAL A 57 14.73 6.82 -36.12
C VAL A 57 13.90 7.11 -37.36
N SER A 58 13.76 6.10 -38.23
CA SER A 58 12.83 6.15 -39.36
C SER A 58 11.50 5.56 -38.93
N GLY A 59 10.43 6.30 -39.21
CA GLY A 59 9.11 6.10 -38.64
C GLY A 59 8.51 4.72 -38.83
N ALA A 60 7.90 4.22 -37.76
CA ALA A 60 6.74 3.37 -37.91
C ALA A 60 5.54 4.30 -38.17
N SER A 61 5.15 4.43 -39.44
CA SER A 61 3.87 5.00 -39.80
C SER A 61 2.76 4.20 -39.12
N SER A 62 1.74 4.90 -38.63
CA SER A 62 0.39 4.42 -38.35
C SER A 62 -0.02 3.25 -39.27
N ALA A 63 0.20 2.02 -38.81
CA ALA A 63 -0.42 0.84 -39.39
C ALA A 63 -1.80 0.72 -38.74
N GLU A 64 -2.84 0.74 -39.55
CA GLU A 64 -4.20 0.41 -39.16
C GLU A 64 -4.20 -0.86 -38.32
N PHE A 65 -4.61 -0.71 -37.05
CA PHE A 65 -4.62 -1.81 -36.09
C PHE A 65 -5.88 -2.64 -36.35
N ASP A 66 -5.73 -3.81 -36.97
CA ASP A 66 -6.80 -4.78 -37.16
C ASP A 66 -7.14 -5.47 -35.81
N PRO A 67 -8.36 -5.30 -35.26
CA PRO A 67 -8.77 -5.92 -34.00
C PRO A 67 -8.94 -7.46 -34.09
N SER A 68 -8.73 -8.06 -35.27
CA SER A 68 -8.82 -9.51 -35.51
C SER A 68 -7.47 -10.24 -35.53
N VAL A 69 -6.34 -9.51 -35.47
CA VAL A 69 -5.00 -10.10 -35.42
C VAL A 69 -4.69 -10.54 -33.99
N PRO A 70 -4.34 -11.83 -33.77
CA PRO A 70 -4.04 -12.34 -32.42
C PRO A 70 -2.85 -11.57 -31.83
N ILE A 71 -3.01 -11.11 -30.58
CA ILE A 71 -1.93 -10.51 -29.80
C ILE A 71 -0.90 -11.59 -29.51
N ARG A 72 0.00 -11.84 -30.47
CA ARG A 72 1.34 -12.33 -30.17
C ARG A 72 2.17 -11.12 -29.75
N GLY A 73 2.04 -10.74 -28.48
CA GLY A 73 3.11 -10.01 -27.78
C GLY A 73 4.22 -11.01 -27.42
N PRO A 74 5.49 -10.60 -27.37
CA PRO A 74 6.61 -11.51 -27.19
C PRO A 74 6.40 -12.33 -25.91
N GLU A 75 6.65 -13.62 -26.07
CA GLU A 75 6.44 -14.75 -25.17
C GLU A 75 6.44 -14.41 -23.67
N HIS A 76 5.42 -14.90 -22.95
CA HIS A 76 5.49 -15.17 -21.51
C HIS A 76 6.14 -14.07 -20.66
N ILE A 77 5.54 -12.88 -20.58
CA ILE A 77 5.99 -11.88 -19.61
C ILE A 77 5.72 -12.41 -18.19
N SER A 78 6.78 -12.87 -17.54
CA SER A 78 6.80 -13.18 -16.11
C SER A 78 6.40 -11.94 -15.30
N TYR A 79 6.02 -12.11 -14.02
CA TYR A 79 5.68 -11.01 -13.10
C TYR A 79 6.80 -9.94 -12.94
N GLU A 80 7.96 -10.15 -13.56
CA GLU A 80 9.20 -9.39 -13.39
C GLU A 80 9.71 -8.72 -14.68
N GLU A 81 9.04 -8.83 -15.84
CA GLU A 81 9.45 -8.05 -17.04
C GLU A 81 8.68 -6.73 -17.19
N LYS A 82 9.23 -5.80 -17.97
CA LYS A 82 8.57 -4.52 -18.30
C LYS A 82 7.24 -4.81 -19.01
N PRO A 83 6.15 -4.10 -18.68
CA PRO A 83 6.07 -2.90 -17.83
C PRO A 83 5.74 -3.18 -16.35
N TRP A 84 5.64 -4.45 -15.94
CA TRP A 84 5.29 -4.82 -14.57
C TRP A 84 6.49 -4.78 -13.62
N ALA A 85 7.72 -4.87 -14.13
CA ALA A 85 8.95 -4.61 -13.39
C ALA A 85 8.99 -3.19 -12.78
N ASN A 86 8.43 -2.21 -13.50
CA ASN A 86 8.50 -0.79 -13.15
C ASN A 86 7.60 -0.48 -11.96
N LYS A 87 8.11 -0.57 -10.72
CA LYS A 87 7.27 -0.42 -9.52
C LYS A 87 6.98 1.05 -9.19
N THR A 88 5.72 1.34 -8.86
CA THR A 88 5.27 2.67 -8.43
C THR A 88 4.76 2.64 -6.98
N ILE A 89 5.12 3.67 -6.21
CA ILE A 89 4.89 3.71 -4.76
C ILE A 89 4.21 5.02 -4.38
N LEU A 90 3.19 4.91 -3.53
CA LEU A 90 2.55 6.01 -2.85
C LEU A 90 2.64 5.80 -1.33
N SER A 91 3.06 6.81 -0.59
CA SER A 91 3.13 6.76 0.87
C SER A 91 2.44 7.96 1.54
N PHE A 92 1.83 7.71 2.68
CA PHE A 92 1.12 8.71 3.47
C PHE A 92 1.63 8.78 4.90
N ASP A 93 1.99 9.98 5.33
CA ASP A 93 2.36 10.23 6.72
C ASP A 93 1.16 10.10 7.67
N GLY A 94 1.45 9.85 8.94
CA GLY A 94 0.48 10.05 10.01
C GLY A 94 0.30 11.52 10.36
N GLY A 95 -0.93 11.91 10.73
CA GLY A 95 -1.19 13.31 11.08
C GLY A 95 -2.54 13.63 11.68
N GLY A 96 -3.31 12.63 12.13
CA GLY A 96 -4.66 12.87 12.65
C GLY A 96 -5.53 13.57 11.60
N VAL A 97 -6.35 14.55 11.99
CA VAL A 97 -7.24 15.31 11.09
C VAL A 97 -6.50 15.93 9.89
N ARG A 98 -5.22 16.29 10.03
CA ARG A 98 -4.39 16.85 8.94
C ARG A 98 -4.16 15.89 7.78
N GLY A 99 -4.39 14.58 7.98
CA GLY A 99 -4.36 13.57 6.90
C GLY A 99 -5.31 13.88 5.74
N TYR A 100 -6.33 14.73 5.96
CA TYR A 100 -7.19 15.23 4.90
C TYR A 100 -6.43 16.07 3.86
N ALA A 101 -5.40 16.82 4.27
CA ALA A 101 -4.50 17.55 3.37
C ALA A 101 -3.80 16.60 2.38
N SER A 102 -3.36 15.43 2.85
CA SER A 102 -2.70 14.46 2.00
C SER A 102 -3.63 13.88 0.93
N LEU A 103 -4.92 13.70 1.26
CA LEU A 103 -5.94 13.30 0.29
C LEU A 103 -6.24 14.42 -0.72
N LEU A 104 -6.22 15.69 -0.32
CA LEU A 104 -6.35 16.84 -1.24
C LEU A 104 -5.18 16.94 -2.22
N VAL A 105 -3.94 16.70 -1.75
CA VAL A 105 -2.77 16.63 -2.63
C VAL A 105 -2.91 15.48 -3.63
N LEU A 106 -3.27 14.27 -3.15
CA LEU A 106 -3.53 13.14 -4.03
C LEU A 106 -4.67 13.46 -5.01
N LYS A 107 -5.72 14.15 -4.56
CA LYS A 107 -6.85 14.55 -5.40
C LYS A 107 -6.38 15.36 -6.59
N ARG A 108 -5.48 16.33 -6.40
CA ARG A 108 -4.91 17.11 -7.51
C ARG A 108 -4.09 16.24 -8.47
N ILE A 109 -3.29 15.28 -7.97
CA ILE A 109 -2.57 14.30 -8.80
C ILE A 109 -3.56 13.49 -9.66
N MET A 110 -4.62 12.96 -9.04
CA MET A 110 -5.61 12.14 -9.74
C MET A 110 -6.44 12.93 -10.75
N VAL A 111 -6.69 14.23 -10.50
CA VAL A 111 -7.28 15.14 -11.51
C VAL A 111 -6.35 15.28 -12.70
N ARG A 112 -5.04 15.47 -12.49
CA ARG A 112 -4.07 15.56 -13.58
C ARG A 112 -3.95 14.25 -14.37
N ILE A 113 -3.97 13.11 -13.68
CA ILE A 113 -4.02 11.78 -14.31
C ILE A 113 -5.26 11.65 -15.21
N ARG A 114 -6.45 12.02 -14.71
CA ARG A 114 -7.68 12.00 -15.52
C ARG A 114 -7.54 12.86 -16.77
N GLU A 115 -7.00 14.08 -16.66
CA GLU A 115 -6.79 14.96 -17.80
C GLU A 115 -5.93 14.25 -18.86
N LEU A 116 -4.77 13.70 -18.48
CA LEU A 116 -3.87 12.99 -19.40
C LEU A 116 -4.49 11.73 -20.02
N GLU A 117 -5.31 11.00 -19.27
CA GLU A 117 -5.98 9.79 -19.75
C GLU A 117 -7.09 10.07 -20.77
N LEU A 118 -7.69 11.26 -20.69
CA LEU A 118 -8.70 11.74 -21.63
C LEU A 118 -8.10 12.48 -22.83
N ASP A 119 -6.92 13.09 -22.65
CA ASP A 119 -6.22 13.93 -23.62
C ASP A 119 -5.17 13.12 -24.42
N HIS A 120 -5.64 12.16 -25.22
CA HIS A 120 -4.78 11.42 -26.16
C HIS A 120 -5.58 10.95 -27.38
N GLU A 121 -5.11 11.31 -28.57
CA GLU A 121 -5.80 11.05 -29.84
C GLU A 121 -5.98 9.55 -30.11
N GLU A 122 -4.95 8.74 -29.86
CA GLU A 122 -4.99 7.30 -30.17
C GLU A 122 -5.47 6.39 -29.01
N TYR A 123 -5.49 6.89 -27.76
CA TYR A 123 -5.72 6.08 -26.56
C TYR A 123 -6.44 6.87 -25.47
N ARG A 124 -7.77 6.97 -25.61
CA ARG A 124 -8.64 7.60 -24.63
C ARG A 124 -9.15 6.58 -23.63
N ALA A 125 -8.75 6.69 -22.37
CA ALA A 125 -9.20 5.80 -21.31
C ALA A 125 -10.30 6.47 -20.47
N PRO A 126 -11.59 6.12 -20.63
CA PRO A 126 -12.69 6.74 -19.88
C PRO A 126 -12.69 6.39 -18.39
N SER A 127 -11.95 5.35 -18.01
CA SER A 127 -11.75 4.93 -16.63
C SER A 127 -10.35 4.32 -16.46
N SER A 128 -9.92 4.30 -15.20
CA SER A 128 -8.64 3.72 -14.82
C SER A 128 -8.55 2.21 -14.96
N ASP A 129 -9.65 1.48 -15.19
CA ASP A 129 -9.63 0.04 -15.46
C ASP A 129 -9.82 -0.30 -16.94
N PHE A 130 -10.00 0.71 -17.80
CA PHE A 130 -10.10 0.52 -19.24
C PHE A 130 -8.84 -0.11 -19.85
N TYR A 131 -9.04 -0.95 -20.87
CA TYR A 131 -8.02 -1.50 -21.75
C TYR A 131 -8.66 -1.89 -23.10
N ARG A 132 -7.91 -1.74 -24.21
CA ARG A 132 -8.44 -1.73 -25.58
C ARG A 132 -9.11 -3.04 -26.01
N TRP A 133 -8.66 -4.19 -25.51
CA TRP A 133 -9.17 -5.50 -25.88
C TRP A 133 -10.37 -5.99 -25.02
N ASN A 134 -10.88 -5.15 -24.10
CA ASN A 134 -12.09 -5.46 -23.31
C ASN A 134 -13.39 -5.45 -24.16
N GLY A 135 -13.31 -4.99 -25.40
CA GLY A 135 -14.45 -4.65 -26.27
C GLY A 135 -14.36 -3.19 -26.71
N ALA A 136 -15.09 -2.82 -27.76
CA ALA A 136 -15.21 -1.42 -28.18
C ALA A 136 -15.71 -0.58 -26.99
N PRO A 137 -15.23 0.67 -26.79
CA PRO A 137 -15.88 1.57 -25.86
C PRO A 137 -17.34 1.62 -26.26
N GLU A 138 -18.26 1.25 -25.36
CA GLU A 138 -19.68 1.48 -25.62
C GLU A 138 -19.83 2.93 -26.06
N GLU A 139 -20.43 3.16 -27.22
CA GLU A 139 -20.73 4.50 -27.77
C GLU A 139 -21.65 5.32 -26.83
N ASN A 140 -21.98 4.79 -25.65
CA ASN A 140 -22.78 5.38 -24.60
C ASN A 140 -21.98 5.78 -23.34
N ILE A 141 -20.79 6.39 -23.48
CA ILE A 141 -20.18 7.12 -22.36
C ILE A 141 -20.75 8.56 -22.31
N VAL A 142 -22.09 8.67 -22.35
CA VAL A 142 -22.78 9.84 -21.78
C VAL A 142 -23.04 9.50 -20.33
N GLY A 143 -22.00 9.70 -19.53
CA GLY A 143 -22.03 9.60 -18.09
C GLY A 143 -20.80 10.30 -17.59
N GLY A 144 -20.74 11.61 -17.80
CA GLY A 144 -19.76 12.47 -17.14
C GLY A 144 -19.77 12.20 -15.64
N ASN A 145 -18.67 12.48 -14.94
CA ASN A 145 -18.76 12.50 -13.49
C ASN A 145 -19.90 13.47 -13.12
N PRO A 146 -20.78 13.11 -12.17
CA PRO A 146 -21.92 13.94 -11.79
C PRO A 146 -21.48 15.35 -11.37
N GLU A 147 -20.22 15.48 -10.94
CA GLU A 147 -19.54 16.74 -10.67
C GLU A 147 -18.26 16.87 -11.51
N PRO A 148 -17.99 18.04 -12.11
CA PRO A 148 -16.81 18.29 -12.96
C PRO A 148 -15.47 17.98 -12.27
N ASP A 149 -15.41 18.16 -10.96
CA ASP A 149 -14.18 18.02 -10.19
C ASP A 149 -13.95 16.62 -9.65
N ARG A 150 -14.97 15.74 -9.61
CA ARG A 150 -14.80 14.35 -9.14
C ARG A 150 -13.99 13.52 -10.14
N VAL A 151 -13.27 12.51 -9.64
CA VAL A 151 -12.39 11.59 -10.38
C VAL A 151 -12.67 10.13 -10.04
N ASP A 152 -13.92 9.78 -9.71
CA ASP A 152 -14.30 8.45 -9.20
C ASP A 152 -13.96 7.27 -10.11
N LYS A 153 -13.86 7.51 -11.43
CA LYS A 153 -13.46 6.49 -12.41
C LYS A 153 -11.96 6.20 -12.41
N TYR A 154 -11.16 6.99 -11.70
CA TYR A 154 -9.71 6.91 -11.63
C TYR A 154 -9.25 6.52 -10.23
N LEU A 155 -8.89 5.25 -10.06
CA LEU A 155 -8.53 4.68 -8.75
C LEU A 155 -7.01 4.72 -8.55
N PRO A 156 -6.51 5.25 -7.41
CA PRO A 156 -5.07 5.27 -7.13
C PRO A 156 -4.41 3.89 -7.17
N CYS A 157 -5.14 2.82 -6.80
CA CYS A 157 -4.64 1.44 -6.90
C CYS A 157 -4.30 1.01 -8.34
N HIS A 158 -4.80 1.68 -9.38
CA HIS A 158 -4.43 1.38 -10.76
C HIS A 158 -3.10 2.02 -11.20
N TYR A 159 -2.64 3.02 -10.48
CA TYR A 159 -1.43 3.79 -10.81
C TYR A 159 -0.26 3.51 -9.87
N PHE A 160 -0.56 3.05 -8.65
CA PHE A 160 0.43 2.73 -7.62
C PHE A 160 0.39 1.24 -7.26
N ASP A 161 1.53 0.56 -7.41
CA ASP A 161 1.69 -0.85 -7.01
C ASP A 161 1.68 -1.02 -5.50
N TYR A 162 2.26 -0.05 -4.79
CA TYR A 162 2.33 -0.04 -3.35
C TYR A 162 1.69 1.21 -2.80
N ILE A 163 0.81 1.04 -1.81
CA ILE A 163 0.27 2.15 -1.04
C ILE A 163 0.56 1.90 0.44
N ALA A 164 1.40 2.75 1.01
CA ALA A 164 1.86 2.64 2.39
C ALA A 164 1.35 3.78 3.25
N GLY A 165 1.14 3.53 4.53
CA GLY A 165 0.62 4.54 5.43
C GLY A 165 0.91 4.31 6.91
N THR A 166 1.05 5.41 7.65
CA THR A 166 1.11 5.40 9.12
C THR A 166 -0.07 6.18 9.70
N SER A 167 -0.64 5.73 10.82
CA SER A 167 -1.77 6.41 11.48
C SER A 167 -2.94 6.65 10.53
N THR A 168 -3.44 7.88 10.43
CA THR A 168 -4.46 8.27 9.46
C THR A 168 -4.01 8.07 8.01
N GLY A 169 -2.72 8.19 7.69
CA GLY A 169 -2.16 7.76 6.42
C GLY A 169 -2.26 6.24 6.21
N GLY A 170 -2.16 5.45 7.28
CA GLY A 170 -2.44 4.01 7.28
C GLY A 170 -3.88 3.70 6.92
N LEU A 171 -4.84 4.46 7.49
CA LEU A 171 -6.24 4.38 7.08
C LEU A 171 -6.42 4.75 5.59
N SER A 172 -5.78 5.82 5.11
CA SER A 172 -5.79 6.20 3.69
C SER A 172 -5.23 5.09 2.80
N SER A 173 -4.13 4.44 3.19
CA SER A 173 -3.55 3.32 2.44
C SER A 173 -4.51 2.14 2.29
N ILE A 174 -5.27 1.83 3.36
CA ILE A 174 -6.31 0.80 3.37
C ILE A 174 -7.46 1.18 2.44
N MET A 175 -7.97 2.41 2.54
CA MET A 175 -9.07 2.89 1.70
C MET A 175 -8.70 2.85 0.21
N LEU A 176 -7.55 3.41 -0.15
CA LEU A 176 -7.14 3.61 -1.54
C LEU A 176 -6.56 2.35 -2.19
N GLY A 177 -5.87 1.51 -1.42
CA GLY A 177 -5.26 0.27 -1.90
C GLY A 177 -6.20 -0.92 -1.71
N ARG A 178 -6.36 -1.36 -0.46
CA ARG A 178 -7.04 -2.62 -0.13
C ARG A 178 -8.56 -2.58 -0.39
N LEU A 179 -9.20 -1.44 -0.18
CA LEU A 179 -10.64 -1.22 -0.40
C LEU A 179 -10.93 -0.53 -1.75
N ARG A 180 -9.88 -0.27 -2.55
CA ARG A 180 -9.94 0.25 -3.93
C ARG A 180 -10.85 1.48 -4.08
N MET A 181 -10.85 2.37 -3.10
CA MET A 181 -11.60 3.62 -3.16
C MET A 181 -10.96 4.61 -4.12
N SER A 182 -11.78 5.39 -4.82
CA SER A 182 -11.32 6.63 -5.44
C SER A 182 -10.85 7.59 -4.34
N VAL A 183 -10.05 8.59 -4.72
CA VAL A 183 -9.63 9.62 -3.77
C VAL A 183 -10.82 10.42 -3.23
N ASP A 184 -11.87 10.65 -4.04
CA ASP A 184 -13.09 11.33 -3.59
C ASP A 184 -13.86 10.49 -2.56
N GLN A 185 -14.03 9.19 -2.82
CA GLN A 185 -14.65 8.27 -1.87
C GLN A 185 -13.86 8.21 -0.55
N ALA A 186 -12.53 8.21 -0.62
CA ALA A 186 -11.69 8.26 0.57
C ALA A 186 -11.86 9.58 1.33
N MET A 187 -11.97 10.72 0.64
CA MET A 187 -12.23 12.03 1.25
C MET A 187 -13.60 12.10 1.92
N ASP A 188 -14.66 11.63 1.25
CA ASP A 188 -16.03 11.57 1.79
C ASP A 188 -16.06 10.68 3.04
N THR A 189 -15.39 9.52 2.96
CA THR A 189 -15.23 8.59 4.07
C THR A 189 -14.47 9.23 5.23
N TYR A 190 -13.41 9.99 4.95
CA TYR A 190 -12.62 10.68 5.95
C TYR A 190 -13.46 11.72 6.73
N LYS A 191 -14.27 12.51 6.01
CA LYS A 191 -15.21 13.48 6.61
C LYS A 191 -16.24 12.77 7.51
N SER A 192 -16.85 11.70 7.01
CA SER A 192 -17.80 10.88 7.75
C SER A 192 -17.19 10.30 9.03
N PHE A 193 -15.98 9.72 8.93
CA PHE A 193 -15.22 9.20 10.06
C PHE A 193 -14.89 10.30 11.08
N GLY A 194 -14.45 11.47 10.61
CA GLY A 194 -14.13 12.61 11.48
C GLY A 194 -15.34 13.07 12.30
N ASN A 195 -16.52 13.19 11.67
CA ASN A 195 -17.77 13.53 12.35
C ASN A 195 -18.19 12.47 13.39
N ALA A 196 -17.98 11.19 13.09
CA ALA A 196 -18.36 10.10 13.98
C ALA A 196 -17.39 9.89 15.16
N VAL A 197 -16.11 10.18 14.95
CA VAL A 197 -15.03 9.91 15.90
C VAL A 197 -14.50 11.19 16.54
N PHE A 198 -13.84 12.06 15.78
CA PHE A 198 -13.22 13.28 16.30
C PHE A 198 -14.25 14.28 16.84
N GLY A 199 -15.43 14.32 16.22
CA GLY A 199 -16.57 15.12 16.66
C GLY A 199 -17.25 14.67 17.95
N LYS A 200 -16.93 13.47 18.45
CA LYS A 200 -17.63 12.86 19.60
C LYS A 200 -16.65 12.40 20.70
N PRO A 201 -15.83 13.30 21.28
CA PRO A 201 -14.95 12.94 22.39
C PRO A 201 -15.75 12.50 23.62
N ARG A 202 -15.17 11.62 24.44
CA ARG A 202 -15.78 11.17 25.71
C ARG A 202 -15.86 12.35 26.69
N VAL A 203 -17.00 12.48 27.36
CA VAL A 203 -17.18 13.43 28.47
C VAL A 203 -16.21 13.06 29.61
N PHE A 204 -15.57 14.06 30.23
CA PHE A 204 -14.61 13.91 31.34
C PHE A 204 -13.29 13.17 31.02
N HIS A 205 -12.88 13.06 29.75
CA HIS A 205 -11.60 12.44 29.38
C HIS A 205 -10.35 13.15 29.96
N GLU A 206 -10.48 14.41 30.39
CA GLU A 206 -9.39 15.22 30.93
C GLU A 206 -9.19 15.11 32.46
N ARG A 207 -10.04 14.36 33.19
CA ARG A 207 -9.87 14.17 34.65
C ARG A 207 -8.74 13.15 34.93
N LYS A 208 -7.49 13.65 34.81
CA LYS A 208 -6.23 12.90 34.87
C LYS A 208 -5.93 12.16 36.18
N PHE A 209 -6.68 12.35 37.26
CA PHE A 209 -6.22 11.95 38.60
C PHE A 209 -6.74 10.61 39.13
N LEU A 210 -7.83 10.02 38.60
CA LEU A 210 -8.35 8.74 39.12
C LEU A 210 -8.43 7.60 38.10
N TYR A 211 -8.75 7.86 36.82
CA TYR A 211 -8.86 6.80 35.79
C TYR A 211 -8.49 7.34 34.39
N PRO A 212 -7.25 7.15 33.91
CA PRO A 212 -6.86 7.60 32.57
C PRO A 212 -7.64 6.80 31.52
N ARG A 213 -8.52 7.49 30.79
CA ARG A 213 -9.37 6.93 29.74
C ARG A 213 -9.06 7.64 28.43
N ALA A 214 -8.94 6.88 27.33
CA ALA A 214 -8.71 7.47 26.02
C ALA A 214 -9.83 8.45 25.64
N LYS A 215 -9.48 9.51 24.91
CA LYS A 215 -10.42 10.56 24.46
C LYS A 215 -11.56 10.01 23.63
N PHE A 216 -11.30 9.08 22.72
CA PHE A 216 -12.29 8.51 21.81
C PHE A 216 -12.68 7.07 22.20
N SER A 217 -13.89 6.67 21.81
CA SER A 217 -14.43 5.38 22.21
C SER A 217 -14.05 4.25 21.27
N SER A 218 -13.28 3.27 21.76
CA SER A 218 -12.90 2.05 21.02
C SER A 218 -14.09 1.34 20.36
N ARG A 219 -15.26 1.31 21.00
CA ARG A 219 -16.48 0.72 20.44
C ARG A 219 -17.00 1.49 19.23
N LYS A 220 -17.04 2.82 19.31
CA LYS A 220 -17.50 3.67 18.21
C LYS A 220 -16.51 3.60 17.06
N THR A 221 -15.23 3.81 17.35
CA THR A 221 -14.15 3.72 16.35
C THR A 221 -14.12 2.36 15.65
N ARG A 222 -14.32 1.25 16.37
CA ARG A 222 -14.48 -0.08 15.75
C ARG A 222 -15.67 -0.12 14.78
N ALA A 223 -16.84 0.33 15.20
CA ALA A 223 -18.05 0.31 14.37
C ALA A 223 -17.88 1.14 13.09
N GLU A 224 -17.22 2.31 13.19
CA GLU A 224 -16.92 3.14 12.02
C GLU A 224 -15.95 2.45 11.06
N TYR A 225 -14.87 1.81 11.55
CA TYR A 225 -13.98 1.03 10.66
C TYR A 225 -14.71 -0.12 9.96
N GLN A 226 -15.55 -0.85 10.69
CA GLN A 226 -16.35 -1.95 10.12
C GLN A 226 -17.35 -1.44 9.09
N LYS A 227 -17.96 -0.28 9.32
CA LYS A 227 -18.85 0.39 8.37
C LYS A 227 -18.13 0.76 7.06
N ILE A 228 -16.93 1.35 7.15
CA ILE A 228 -16.10 1.68 5.97
C ILE A 228 -15.83 0.44 5.12
N ILE A 229 -15.45 -0.67 5.76
CA ILE A 229 -15.17 -1.94 5.08
C ILE A 229 -16.44 -2.49 4.45
N TYR A 230 -17.55 -2.51 5.18
CA TYR A 230 -18.84 -2.97 4.68
C TYR A 230 -19.30 -2.19 3.46
N GLU A 231 -19.28 -0.86 3.50
CA GLU A 231 -19.65 0.00 2.37
C GLU A 231 -18.71 -0.19 1.17
N ALA A 232 -17.41 -0.43 1.41
CA ALA A 232 -16.48 -0.75 0.34
C ALA A 232 -16.79 -2.10 -0.30
N LEU A 233 -17.00 -3.16 0.50
CA LEU A 233 -17.30 -4.50 0.02
C LEU A 233 -18.63 -4.56 -0.72
N GLN A 234 -19.66 -3.84 -0.25
CA GLN A 234 -20.98 -3.80 -0.89
C GLN A 234 -20.95 -3.26 -2.33
N ARG A 235 -19.99 -2.39 -2.66
CA ARG A 235 -19.79 -1.89 -4.03
C ARG A 235 -19.22 -2.94 -4.97
N GLU A 236 -18.47 -3.91 -4.44
CA GLU A 236 -17.82 -4.97 -5.23
C GLU A 236 -18.65 -6.26 -5.28
N LYS A 237 -19.32 -6.60 -4.17
CA LYS A 237 -20.13 -7.81 -4.04
C LYS A 237 -21.23 -7.58 -3.00
N PHE A 238 -22.34 -8.30 -3.16
CA PHE A 238 -23.26 -8.45 -2.04
C PHE A 238 -22.52 -9.08 -0.86
N CYS A 239 -22.52 -8.42 0.28
CA CYS A 239 -21.91 -8.90 1.50
C CYS A 239 -22.74 -8.56 2.74
N PHE A 240 -22.58 -9.36 3.78
CA PHE A 240 -23.16 -9.10 5.10
C PHE A 240 -22.18 -8.31 5.98
N TYR A 241 -22.72 -7.59 6.97
CA TYR A 241 -21.88 -6.85 7.94
C TYR A 241 -20.90 -7.78 8.68
N SER A 242 -21.28 -9.03 8.93
CA SER A 242 -20.40 -10.05 9.53
C SER A 242 -19.19 -10.39 8.67
N GLU A 243 -19.30 -10.33 7.35
CA GLU A 243 -18.15 -10.53 6.45
C GLU A 243 -17.14 -9.39 6.59
N ALA A 244 -17.61 -8.15 6.74
CA ALA A 244 -16.73 -6.99 6.96
C ALA A 244 -15.95 -7.07 8.30
N GLU A 245 -16.47 -7.80 9.31
CA GLU A 245 -15.77 -7.99 10.58
C GLU A 245 -14.57 -8.92 10.49
N VAL A 246 -14.57 -9.83 9.52
CA VAL A 246 -13.55 -10.87 9.34
C VAL A 246 -12.74 -10.72 8.06
N GLU A 247 -13.05 -9.71 7.24
CA GLU A 247 -12.35 -9.44 5.99
C GLU A 247 -10.85 -9.18 6.27
N PRO A 248 -9.95 -10.05 5.78
CA PRO A 248 -8.53 -9.96 6.09
C PRO A 248 -7.85 -8.85 5.28
N LEU A 249 -6.81 -8.24 5.88
CA LEU A 249 -5.93 -7.33 5.14
C LEU A 249 -5.24 -8.05 3.98
N LYS A 250 -4.74 -9.28 4.22
CA LYS A 250 -4.14 -10.13 3.18
C LYS A 250 -5.14 -10.31 2.05
N TYR A 251 -4.66 -10.11 0.82
CA TYR A 251 -5.42 -10.31 -0.38
C TYR A 251 -4.56 -10.98 -1.45
N ARG A 252 -5.15 -11.12 -2.64
CA ARG A 252 -4.48 -11.58 -3.85
C ARG A 252 -3.22 -10.74 -4.13
N GLU A 253 -2.09 -11.41 -4.39
CA GLU A 253 -0.77 -10.77 -4.51
C GLU A 253 -0.54 -10.04 -5.84
N ASP A 254 -1.39 -10.30 -6.82
CA ASP A 254 -1.45 -9.68 -8.14
C ASP A 254 -2.32 -8.41 -8.15
N ARG A 255 -2.50 -7.79 -6.98
CA ARG A 255 -3.19 -6.51 -6.78
C ARG A 255 -2.23 -5.51 -6.14
N THR A 256 -2.67 -4.26 -6.06
CA THR A 256 -2.01 -3.24 -5.25
C THR A 256 -1.75 -3.74 -3.85
N ARG A 257 -0.49 -3.60 -3.45
CA ARG A 257 0.05 -4.04 -2.18
C ARG A 257 -0.11 -2.91 -1.16
N THR A 258 -0.88 -3.19 -0.11
CA THR A 258 -1.16 -2.21 0.96
C THR A 258 -0.29 -2.46 2.18
N ILE A 259 0.25 -1.39 2.74
CA ILE A 259 1.12 -1.42 3.90
C ILE A 259 0.60 -0.45 4.97
N ALA A 260 0.43 -0.92 6.20
CA ALA A 260 0.11 -0.07 7.34
C ALA A 260 1.10 -0.29 8.49
N ILE A 261 1.55 0.79 9.14
CA ILE A 261 2.58 0.71 10.19
C ILE A 261 1.94 0.81 11.57
N SER A 262 2.40 0.02 12.53
CA SER A 262 2.02 0.12 13.95
C SER A 262 3.23 -0.03 14.85
N TRP A 263 3.15 0.47 16.08
CA TRP A 263 4.14 0.18 17.11
C TRP A 263 3.69 -1.01 17.95
N SER A 264 4.52 -2.06 18.00
CA SER A 264 4.21 -3.28 18.74
C SER A 264 4.94 -3.36 20.09
N ILE A 265 4.21 -3.79 21.12
CA ILE A 265 4.72 -4.10 22.46
C ILE A 265 4.48 -5.60 22.72
N LYS A 266 5.56 -6.34 22.97
CA LYS A 266 5.50 -7.77 23.31
C LYS A 266 4.88 -8.01 24.69
N LYS A 267 4.28 -9.19 24.86
CA LYS A 267 3.54 -9.65 26.05
C LYS A 267 4.37 -9.65 27.33
N ASP A 268 5.68 -9.89 27.22
CA ASP A 268 6.67 -9.95 28.29
C ASP A 268 7.28 -8.57 28.65
N GLY A 269 6.78 -7.49 28.03
CA GLY A 269 7.36 -6.16 28.19
C GLY A 269 8.68 -5.97 27.41
N GLY A 270 9.02 -6.91 26.51
CA GLY A 270 10.24 -6.87 25.71
C GLY A 270 10.34 -5.68 24.74
N VAL A 271 11.43 -5.68 23.96
CA VAL A 271 11.78 -4.60 23.01
C VAL A 271 10.60 -4.31 22.08
N SER A 272 10.20 -3.04 22.07
CA SER A 272 9.19 -2.56 21.12
C SER A 272 9.83 -2.37 19.76
N LYS A 273 9.06 -2.69 18.74
CA LYS A 273 9.49 -2.52 17.35
C LYS A 273 8.33 -2.02 16.52
N GLU A 274 8.67 -1.35 15.44
CA GLU A 274 7.81 -1.19 14.29
C GLU A 274 7.24 -2.54 13.86
N PHE A 275 5.98 -2.50 13.43
CA PHE A 275 5.27 -3.65 12.92
C PHE A 275 4.58 -3.25 11.62
N VAL A 276 4.92 -3.96 10.56
CA VAL A 276 4.43 -3.74 9.21
C VAL A 276 3.29 -4.72 8.96
N TRP A 277 2.08 -4.19 8.80
CA TRP A 277 0.93 -4.93 8.31
C TRP A 277 0.93 -4.91 6.78
N ARG A 278 0.76 -6.06 6.14
CA ARG A 278 0.85 -6.22 4.68
C ARG A 278 -0.37 -6.94 4.13
N SER A 279 -0.77 -6.57 2.93
CA SER A 279 -1.75 -7.35 2.16
C SER A 279 -1.15 -8.54 1.40
N TYR A 280 0.15 -8.77 1.50
CA TYR A 280 0.94 -9.72 0.69
C TYR A 280 2.05 -10.37 1.53
N ASP A 281 2.51 -11.55 1.13
CA ASP A 281 3.62 -12.23 1.80
C ASP A 281 4.96 -11.55 1.48
N ASN A 282 5.86 -11.46 2.47
CA ASN A 282 7.19 -10.91 2.27
C ASN A 282 8.24 -11.71 3.05
N GLU A 283 8.67 -12.82 2.47
CA GLU A 283 9.64 -13.72 3.09
C GLU A 283 11.03 -13.05 3.21
N PRO A 284 11.78 -13.33 4.29
CA PRO A 284 13.13 -12.82 4.42
C PRO A 284 14.02 -13.36 3.31
N ASN A 285 14.83 -12.49 2.69
CA ASN A 285 15.80 -12.92 1.69
C ASN A 285 16.83 -13.87 2.32
N PRO A 286 16.91 -15.14 1.88
CA PRO A 286 17.83 -16.13 2.47
C PRO A 286 19.30 -15.81 2.21
N MET A 287 19.61 -14.96 1.22
CA MET A 287 20.98 -14.59 0.86
C MET A 287 21.49 -13.33 1.55
N GLU A 288 20.62 -12.58 2.23
CA GLU A 288 21.04 -11.38 2.98
C GLU A 288 21.20 -11.66 4.48
N PRO A 289 22.33 -11.24 5.11
CA PRO A 289 22.50 -11.38 6.54
C PRO A 289 21.35 -10.69 7.31
N ARG A 290 20.89 -11.31 8.42
CA ARG A 290 19.85 -10.78 9.32
C ARG A 290 20.09 -9.35 9.85
N ALA A 291 21.28 -8.79 9.62
CA ALA A 291 21.70 -7.45 10.02
C ALA A 291 21.75 -6.42 8.86
N ASN A 292 21.21 -6.71 7.66
CA ASN A 292 21.15 -5.70 6.61
C ASN A 292 20.15 -4.58 6.95
N ARG A 293 20.51 -3.33 6.65
CA ARG A 293 19.66 -2.14 6.82
C ARG A 293 18.46 -2.13 5.88
N TRP A 294 18.40 -3.08 4.95
CA TRP A 294 17.31 -3.27 3.98
C TRP A 294 16.29 -4.32 4.41
N ASN A 295 16.55 -5.08 5.48
CA ASN A 295 15.64 -6.14 5.90
C ASN A 295 14.26 -5.56 6.28
N PRO A 296 13.16 -6.12 5.74
CA PRO A 296 11.82 -5.69 6.09
C PRO A 296 11.52 -6.06 7.55
N SER A 297 10.83 -5.15 8.24
CA SER A 297 10.46 -5.37 9.64
C SER A 297 9.45 -6.50 9.72
N ASN A 298 9.61 -7.46 10.63
CA ASN A 298 8.70 -8.61 10.76
C ASN A 298 8.37 -9.32 9.42
N ALA A 299 9.40 -9.59 8.61
CA ALA A 299 9.34 -10.43 7.41
C ALA A 299 8.70 -11.80 7.69
N GLY A 300 8.10 -12.39 6.65
CA GLY A 300 7.39 -13.65 6.64
C GLY A 300 6.01 -13.54 5.99
N PRO A 301 5.15 -14.54 6.20
CA PRO A 301 3.79 -14.54 5.68
C PRO A 301 2.98 -13.34 6.21
N ALA A 302 2.13 -12.77 5.35
CA ALA A 302 1.17 -11.76 5.74
C ALA A 302 0.21 -12.31 6.80
N HIS A 303 -0.07 -11.47 7.79
CA HIS A 303 -1.02 -11.80 8.84
C HIS A 303 -2.44 -11.73 8.27
N THR A 304 -3.28 -12.69 8.63
CA THR A 304 -4.71 -12.74 8.24
C THR A 304 -5.60 -11.87 9.13
N THR A 305 -5.01 -10.88 9.81
CA THR A 305 -5.71 -9.93 10.67
C THR A 305 -6.77 -9.15 9.90
N ALA A 306 -7.94 -8.94 10.52
CA ALA A 306 -9.03 -8.23 9.89
C ALA A 306 -8.67 -6.75 9.61
N ILE A 307 -9.18 -6.19 8.51
CA ILE A 307 -8.87 -4.81 8.09
C ILE A 307 -9.17 -3.80 9.21
N TRP A 308 -10.30 -3.96 9.92
CA TRP A 308 -10.69 -3.02 11.00
C TRP A 308 -9.73 -3.08 12.20
N GLU A 309 -9.13 -4.24 12.49
CA GLU A 309 -8.14 -4.39 13.55
C GLU A 309 -6.84 -3.70 13.18
N VAL A 310 -6.40 -3.84 11.92
CA VAL A 310 -5.22 -3.15 11.40
C VAL A 310 -5.43 -1.64 11.38
N ALA A 311 -6.58 -1.18 10.86
CA ALA A 311 -6.96 0.23 10.85
C ALA A 311 -6.95 0.82 12.27
N ARG A 312 -7.49 0.09 13.25
CA ARG A 312 -7.44 0.49 14.65
C ARG A 312 -6.03 0.42 15.25
N ALA A 313 -5.21 -0.56 14.88
CA ALA A 313 -3.84 -0.68 15.38
C ALA A 313 -2.98 0.50 14.92
N THR A 314 -3.02 0.85 13.63
CA THR A 314 -2.20 1.92 13.06
C THR A 314 -2.59 3.30 13.59
N THR A 315 -3.86 3.54 13.93
CA THR A 315 -4.36 4.83 14.44
C THR A 315 -4.46 4.94 15.97
N ALA A 316 -3.96 3.94 16.73
CA ALA A 316 -4.12 3.85 18.18
C ALA A 316 -3.22 4.84 18.96
N ALA A 317 -3.39 6.13 18.72
CA ALA A 317 -2.56 7.20 19.27
C ALA A 317 -2.70 7.30 20.79
N PRO A 318 -1.60 7.28 21.56
CA PRO A 318 -1.65 7.38 23.02
C PRO A 318 -2.45 8.60 23.49
N GLY A 319 -3.30 8.42 24.50
CA GLY A 319 -4.18 9.49 25.01
C GLY A 319 -5.45 9.72 24.17
N TYR A 320 -5.39 9.56 22.85
CA TYR A 320 -6.55 9.69 21.97
C TYR A 320 -7.35 8.38 21.86
N PHE A 321 -6.67 7.26 21.61
CA PHE A 321 -7.27 5.96 21.37
C PHE A 321 -6.68 4.88 22.29
N GLU A 322 -7.49 3.89 22.65
CA GLU A 322 -7.01 2.75 23.44
C GLU A 322 -6.26 1.77 22.53
N SER A 323 -5.07 1.36 22.97
CA SER A 323 -4.29 0.29 22.34
C SER A 323 -5.13 -0.96 22.07
N ILE A 324 -4.87 -1.64 20.96
CA ILE A 324 -5.49 -2.91 20.62
C ILE A 324 -4.56 -4.09 20.93
N LYS A 325 -5.12 -5.24 21.33
CA LYS A 325 -4.36 -6.48 21.47
C LYS A 325 -4.70 -7.41 20.32
N ILE A 326 -3.70 -7.82 19.54
CA ILE A 326 -3.84 -8.74 18.40
C ILE A 326 -2.77 -9.82 18.55
N ILE A 327 -3.13 -11.10 18.46
CA ILE A 327 -2.21 -12.26 18.54
C ILE A 327 -1.26 -12.14 19.75
N GLY A 328 -1.81 -11.75 20.90
CA GLY A 328 -1.05 -11.59 22.14
C GLY A 328 -0.01 -10.46 22.16
N ARG A 329 0.02 -9.57 21.19
CA ARG A 329 0.82 -8.33 21.20
C ARG A 329 -0.09 -7.14 21.39
N LYS A 330 0.42 -6.09 22.03
CA LYS A 330 -0.28 -4.81 22.18
C LYS A 330 0.22 -3.83 21.14
N PHE A 331 -0.68 -3.22 20.39
CA PHE A 331 -0.38 -2.29 19.32
C PHE A 331 -0.82 -0.87 19.66
N LEU A 332 0.03 0.08 19.29
CA LEU A 332 -0.15 1.52 19.36
C LEU A 332 0.06 2.10 17.96
N ASP A 333 -0.27 3.38 17.82
CA ASP A 333 -0.11 4.12 16.58
C ASP A 333 1.28 3.96 15.95
N GLY A 334 1.31 3.81 14.62
CA GLY A 334 2.56 3.71 13.86
C GLY A 334 3.40 4.98 13.89
N GLY A 335 2.81 6.14 14.18
CA GLY A 335 3.53 7.41 14.34
C GLY A 335 4.56 7.37 15.46
N MET A 336 4.37 6.47 16.43
CA MET A 336 5.39 6.20 17.46
C MET A 336 6.66 5.56 16.88
N ALA A 337 6.56 4.88 15.73
CA ALA A 337 7.63 4.11 15.11
C ALA A 337 8.26 4.84 13.93
N ALA A 338 7.42 5.24 12.98
CA ALA A 338 7.80 5.91 11.75
C ALA A 338 6.59 6.68 11.25
N ASN A 339 6.51 7.97 11.57
CA ASN A 339 5.38 8.78 11.14
C ASN A 339 5.34 8.93 9.62
N ASN A 340 6.51 8.98 8.97
CA ASN A 340 6.67 8.81 7.53
C ASN A 340 7.02 7.34 7.20
N PRO A 341 6.13 6.57 6.54
CA PRO A 341 6.37 5.15 6.24
C PRO A 341 7.28 4.91 5.03
N SER A 342 7.81 5.96 4.38
CA SER A 342 8.46 5.84 3.07
C SER A 342 9.70 4.96 3.08
N LEU A 343 10.54 5.07 4.11
CA LEU A 343 11.71 4.19 4.25
C LEU A 343 11.31 2.73 4.47
N MET A 344 10.24 2.47 5.23
CA MET A 344 9.73 1.12 5.42
C MET A 344 9.22 0.54 4.11
N ALA A 345 8.40 1.29 3.37
CA ALA A 345 7.92 0.87 2.05
C ALA A 345 9.07 0.58 1.09
N LEU A 346 10.14 1.39 1.09
CA LEU A 346 11.31 1.16 0.26
C LEU A 346 12.02 -0.16 0.62
N ARG A 347 12.18 -0.47 1.91
CA ARG A 347 12.76 -1.74 2.37
C ARG A 347 11.93 -2.95 1.94
N GLU A 348 10.61 -2.86 2.06
CA GLU A 348 9.71 -3.93 1.64
C GLU A 348 9.90 -4.28 0.17
N ILE A 349 9.99 -3.25 -0.67
CA ILE A 349 10.07 -3.38 -2.11
C ILE A 349 11.45 -3.86 -2.53
N HIS A 350 12.50 -3.31 -1.93
CA HIS A 350 13.86 -3.77 -2.16
C HIS A 350 14.02 -5.25 -1.83
N ASN A 351 13.45 -5.73 -0.73
CA ASN A 351 13.50 -7.15 -0.37
C ASN A 351 12.76 -8.05 -1.37
N LEU A 352 11.61 -7.59 -1.89
CA LEU A 352 10.78 -8.40 -2.77
C LEU A 352 11.24 -8.41 -4.22
N HIS A 353 11.76 -7.30 -4.71
CA HIS A 353 12.02 -7.11 -6.14
C HIS A 353 13.50 -6.95 -6.43
N GLY A 354 14.33 -6.53 -5.47
CA GLY A 354 15.74 -6.17 -5.71
C GLY A 354 15.94 -4.99 -6.67
N LEU A 355 14.85 -4.37 -7.13
CA LEU A 355 14.84 -3.31 -8.14
C LEU A 355 14.64 -1.92 -7.53
N VAL A 356 15.16 -0.92 -8.22
CA VAL A 356 14.85 0.50 -7.96
C VAL A 356 13.45 0.79 -8.50
N PRO A 357 12.54 1.38 -7.71
CA PRO A 357 11.23 1.80 -8.19
C PRO A 357 11.34 2.83 -9.34
N ASP A 358 10.32 2.90 -10.19
CA ASP A 358 10.24 3.92 -11.26
C ASP A 358 9.58 5.22 -10.80
N LEU A 359 8.82 5.18 -9.70
CA LEU A 359 8.13 6.34 -9.16
C LEU A 359 7.89 6.15 -7.67
N PHE A 360 8.27 7.13 -6.84
CA PHE A 360 7.95 7.16 -5.42
C PHE A 360 7.37 8.52 -5.03
N VAL A 361 6.09 8.53 -4.68
CA VAL A 361 5.39 9.71 -4.16
C VAL A 361 5.17 9.55 -2.65
N SER A 362 5.70 10.48 -1.86
CA SER A 362 5.46 10.58 -0.42
C SER A 362 4.68 11.84 -0.09
N ILE A 363 3.52 11.69 0.54
CA ILE A 363 2.63 12.79 0.89
C ILE A 363 2.56 12.98 2.42
N GLY A 364 2.95 14.16 2.87
CA GLY A 364 2.97 14.54 4.29
C GLY A 364 1.69 15.19 4.79
N THR A 365 1.66 15.53 6.09
CA THR A 365 0.51 16.12 6.79
C THR A 365 0.81 17.49 7.43
N GLY A 366 1.79 18.22 6.87
CA GLY A 366 2.25 19.51 7.35
C GLY A 366 3.74 19.48 7.70
N LEU A 367 4.48 20.50 7.27
CA LEU A 367 5.87 20.73 7.70
C LEU A 367 5.89 21.68 8.91
N LYS A 368 6.58 21.27 9.97
CA LYS A 368 6.97 22.19 11.04
C LYS A 368 8.30 22.84 10.61
N PRO A 369 8.41 24.18 10.56
CA PRO A 369 9.68 24.85 10.25
C PRO A 369 10.78 24.41 11.22
N SER A 370 12.01 24.25 10.75
CA SER A 370 13.14 23.96 11.64
C SER A 370 13.38 25.15 12.57
N PRO A 371 13.77 24.94 13.84
CA PRO A 371 14.27 26.03 14.68
C PRO A 371 15.42 26.81 14.04
N ASP A 372 16.20 26.17 13.16
CA ASP A 372 17.30 26.81 12.44
C ASP A 372 16.82 27.81 11.37
N ASP A 373 15.62 27.60 10.81
CA ASP A 373 15.02 28.53 9.82
C ASP A 373 14.54 29.84 10.47
N GLN A 374 14.42 29.88 11.80
CA GLN A 374 14.03 31.08 12.56
C GLN A 374 15.24 31.92 13.01
N ASN A 375 16.46 31.39 12.93
CA ASN A 375 17.68 32.08 13.32
C ASN A 375 18.52 32.47 12.10
N ASN A 376 18.04 33.44 11.33
CA ASN A 376 18.91 34.22 10.45
C ASN A 376 19.87 35.07 11.29
N GLY A 377 21.10 34.58 11.45
CA GLY A 377 22.24 35.34 11.95
C GLY A 377 22.84 34.80 13.24
N VAL A 378 23.96 34.09 13.07
CA VAL A 378 25.08 33.83 13.99
C VAL A 378 25.34 32.32 14.15
N PRO A 379 26.45 31.79 13.61
CA PRO A 379 26.80 30.38 13.76
C PRO A 379 27.32 30.12 15.18
N ASN A 380 26.54 29.45 16.01
CA ASN A 380 27.06 28.85 17.25
C ASN A 380 27.49 27.42 16.95
N GLY A 381 28.78 27.24 16.67
CA GLY A 381 29.39 25.94 16.48
C GLY A 381 29.49 25.18 17.79
N HIS A 382 28.58 24.24 18.05
CA HIS A 382 28.76 23.18 19.06
C HIS A 382 28.52 21.81 18.42
N THR A 383 29.60 21.19 17.96
CA THR A 383 29.66 19.79 17.53
C THR A 383 29.61 18.87 18.76
N GLY A 384 28.40 18.54 19.21
CA GLY A 384 28.18 17.51 20.24
C GLY A 384 28.12 16.12 19.61
N THR A 385 29.19 15.34 19.74
CA THR A 385 29.17 13.90 19.43
C THR A 385 28.23 13.16 20.41
N PRO A 386 27.34 12.25 19.95
CA PRO A 386 26.51 11.48 20.88
C PRO A 386 27.36 10.46 21.63
N ARG A 387 27.48 10.64 22.95
CA ARG A 387 28.08 9.67 23.87
C ARG A 387 27.30 8.35 23.83
N ARG A 388 28.05 7.26 23.63
CA ARG A 388 27.57 5.88 23.58
C ARG A 388 27.54 5.33 25.01
N ASP A 389 26.47 5.56 25.74
CA ASP A 389 26.33 5.01 27.10
C ASP A 389 25.80 3.57 27.04
N THR A 390 26.73 2.61 27.19
CA THR A 390 26.44 1.21 27.49
C THR A 390 25.91 1.09 28.93
N ILE A 391 24.59 0.99 29.11
CA ILE A 391 23.99 0.69 30.41
C ILE A 391 23.75 -0.82 30.54
N ARG A 392 24.48 -1.39 31.49
CA ARG A 392 24.47 -2.79 31.93
C ARG A 392 23.14 -3.14 32.63
N ASP A 393 22.74 -4.39 32.44
CA ASP A 393 21.44 -4.98 32.78
C ASP A 393 21.13 -4.96 34.29
N GLY A 394 19.88 -4.65 34.64
CA GLY A 394 19.40 -4.51 36.01
C GLY A 394 17.92 -4.14 36.12
N GLY A 395 17.04 -5.16 36.14
CA GLY A 395 15.67 -5.05 36.67
C GLY A 395 14.52 -4.99 35.67
N ARG A 396 14.06 -6.16 35.20
CA ARG A 396 12.91 -6.35 34.28
C ARG A 396 11.61 -5.62 34.67
N ARG A 397 11.36 -5.37 35.97
CA ARG A 397 10.10 -4.76 36.44
C ARG A 397 10.10 -3.23 36.38
N LYS A 398 11.28 -2.59 36.40
CA LYS A 398 11.42 -1.11 36.33
C LYS A 398 11.49 -0.59 34.88
N GLN A 399 11.95 -1.39 33.93
CA GLN A 399 12.02 -1.01 32.50
C GLN A 399 10.64 -0.75 31.90
N GLY A 400 9.64 -1.59 32.20
CA GLY A 400 8.28 -1.40 31.69
C GLY A 400 7.65 -0.08 32.13
N VAL A 401 7.77 0.27 33.41
CA VAL A 401 7.22 1.52 33.96
C VAL A 401 7.97 2.75 33.44
N LYS A 402 9.31 2.69 33.38
CA LYS A 402 10.14 3.77 32.81
C LYS A 402 9.78 4.04 31.34
N LYS A 403 9.58 2.99 30.56
CA LYS A 403 9.18 3.08 29.15
C LYS A 403 7.78 3.70 28.96
N TRP A 404 6.81 3.31 29.79
CA TRP A 404 5.48 3.94 29.78
C TRP A 404 5.53 5.43 30.15
N TRP A 405 6.44 5.80 31.05
CA TRP A 405 6.68 7.18 31.42
C TRP A 405 7.35 7.99 30.31
N GLU A 406 8.37 7.43 29.63
CA GLU A 406 9.00 8.05 28.45
C GLU A 406 8.02 8.23 27.30
N ILE A 407 7.22 7.20 26.98
CA ILE A 407 6.11 7.30 26.03
C ILE A 407 5.17 8.43 26.46
N GLY A 408 4.78 8.47 27.74
CA GLY A 408 3.88 9.51 28.25
C GLY A 408 4.38 10.94 28.07
N LYS A 409 5.71 11.15 28.08
CA LYS A 409 6.32 12.48 27.93
C LYS A 409 6.52 12.91 26.47
N ASN A 410 6.99 12.02 25.60
CA ASN A 410 7.54 12.41 24.29
C ASN A 410 6.71 11.92 23.09
N TRP A 411 5.60 11.20 23.30
CA TRP A 411 4.84 10.61 22.20
C TRP A 411 4.32 11.61 21.16
N LYS A 412 3.97 12.83 21.59
CA LYS A 412 3.47 13.87 20.67
C LYS A 412 4.53 14.24 19.66
N ASP A 413 5.77 14.44 20.09
CA ASP A 413 6.86 14.84 19.19
C ASP A 413 7.13 13.74 18.15
N TRP A 414 7.16 12.47 18.56
CA TRP A 414 7.33 11.34 17.64
C TRP A 414 6.19 11.21 16.62
N MET A 415 4.95 11.51 17.04
CA MET A 415 3.78 11.46 16.17
C MET A 415 3.67 12.64 15.19
N VAL A 416 4.51 13.66 15.33
CA VAL A 416 4.49 14.86 14.48
C VAL A 416 5.80 15.00 13.70
N ASP A 417 6.88 14.36 14.14
CA ASP A 417 8.18 14.36 13.47
C ASP A 417 8.17 13.42 12.25
N CYS A 418 7.98 14.00 11.07
CA CYS A 418 8.08 13.29 9.80
C CYS A 418 9.47 13.39 9.17
N GLU A 419 10.23 14.44 9.48
CA GLU A 419 11.46 14.77 8.78
C GLU A 419 12.71 14.27 9.52
N GLY A 420 12.68 14.33 10.86
CA GLY A 420 13.74 13.91 11.76
C GLY A 420 13.75 12.42 12.09
N GLY A 421 14.89 11.95 12.61
CA GLY A 421 15.06 10.59 13.12
C GLY A 421 15.47 9.53 12.08
N PRO A 422 15.82 8.31 12.54
CA PRO A 422 16.40 7.26 11.70
C PRO A 422 15.43 6.64 10.67
N MET A 423 14.14 6.97 10.76
CA MET A 423 13.09 6.50 9.83
C MET A 423 12.31 7.66 9.19
N GLY A 424 12.75 8.91 9.35
CA GLY A 424 12.10 10.09 8.79
C GLY A 424 12.46 10.35 7.33
N THR A 425 11.97 11.47 6.78
CA THR A 425 12.12 11.84 5.37
C THR A 425 13.60 11.94 4.94
N ASN A 426 14.50 12.45 5.77
CA ASN A 426 15.93 12.55 5.40
C ASN A 426 16.55 11.16 5.22
N ALA A 427 16.26 10.22 6.11
CA ALA A 427 16.72 8.84 5.97
C ALA A 427 16.15 8.16 4.72
N TRP A 428 14.93 8.51 4.31
CA TRP A 428 14.34 8.06 3.04
C TRP A 428 15.03 8.70 1.82
N ARG A 429 15.22 10.04 1.80
CA ARG A 429 15.91 10.76 0.71
C ARG A 429 17.34 10.25 0.51
N ASP A 430 18.09 10.09 1.59
CA ASP A 430 19.45 9.53 1.55
C ASP A 430 19.45 8.15 0.88
N ARG A 431 18.43 7.33 1.16
CA ARG A 431 18.29 6.00 0.57
C ARG A 431 17.89 6.05 -0.89
N CYS A 432 16.98 6.94 -1.27
CA CYS A 432 16.64 7.19 -2.67
C CYS A 432 17.90 7.57 -3.47
N ASN A 433 18.73 8.47 -2.93
CA ASN A 433 19.99 8.87 -3.56
C ASN A 433 20.97 7.71 -3.71
N VAL A 434 21.13 6.88 -2.67
CA VAL A 434 22.01 5.70 -2.69
C VAL A 434 21.60 4.70 -3.77
N ILE A 435 20.30 4.50 -3.98
CA ILE A 435 19.79 3.58 -5.01
C ILE A 435 19.54 4.27 -6.36
N GLN A 436 19.92 5.54 -6.50
CA GLN A 436 19.72 6.35 -7.72
C GLN A 436 18.25 6.43 -8.16
N LEU A 437 17.32 6.48 -7.20
CA LEU A 437 15.90 6.72 -7.47
C LEU A 437 15.68 8.21 -7.79
N THR A 438 15.56 8.52 -9.08
CA THR A 438 15.42 9.89 -9.58
C THR A 438 14.00 10.44 -9.43
N ASP A 439 12.99 9.62 -9.77
CA ASP A 439 11.58 10.01 -9.73
C ASP A 439 10.98 9.83 -8.32
N SER A 440 11.56 10.52 -7.34
CA SER A 440 11.07 10.57 -5.96
C SER A 440 10.60 11.95 -5.55
N TYR A 441 9.35 12.05 -5.07
CA TYR A 441 8.69 13.31 -4.76
C TYR A 441 8.18 13.32 -3.33
N ARG A 442 8.52 14.38 -2.59
CA ARG A 442 8.01 14.64 -1.24
C ARG A 442 7.09 15.84 -1.26
N LEU A 443 5.80 15.58 -1.28
CA LEU A 443 4.76 16.61 -1.23
C LEU A 443 4.33 16.78 0.22
N ASN A 444 4.65 17.91 0.84
CA ASN A 444 4.24 18.18 2.20
C ASN A 444 3.83 19.64 2.30
N VAL A 445 2.57 19.88 2.69
CA VAL A 445 1.98 21.21 2.72
C VAL A 445 2.75 22.07 3.73
N GLU A 446 3.33 23.15 3.22
CA GLU A 446 4.10 24.13 4.00
C GLU A 446 3.15 25.13 4.69
N GLY A 447 3.68 26.04 5.50
CA GLY A 447 2.89 27.06 6.20
C GLY A 447 2.22 26.55 7.49
N ASP A 448 1.01 27.01 7.77
CA ASP A 448 0.38 26.88 9.09
C ASP A 448 -0.39 25.57 9.30
N LEU A 449 -0.37 24.65 8.33
CA LEU A 449 -1.05 23.35 8.48
C LEU A 449 -0.56 22.59 9.72
N HIS A 450 0.72 22.70 10.06
CA HIS A 450 1.31 22.01 11.22
C HIS A 450 0.71 22.46 12.56
N ASN A 451 0.11 23.66 12.63
CA ASN A 451 -0.54 24.21 13.82
C ASN A 451 -1.89 23.56 14.13
N VAL A 452 -2.50 22.87 13.15
CA VAL A 452 -3.76 22.16 13.36
C VAL A 452 -3.52 20.98 14.33
N PRO A 453 -4.22 20.90 15.48
CA PRO A 453 -4.10 19.77 16.38
C PRO A 453 -4.52 18.46 15.71
N LEU A 454 -3.86 17.34 16.05
CA LEU A 454 -4.16 16.01 15.48
C LEU A 454 -5.62 15.58 15.62
N ASP A 455 -6.33 16.09 16.61
CA ASP A 455 -7.73 15.81 16.91
C ASP A 455 -8.64 17.05 16.80
N GLY A 456 -8.12 18.15 16.23
CA GLY A 456 -8.81 19.43 16.18
C GLY A 456 -9.93 19.43 15.17
N TRP A 457 -11.10 18.88 15.50
CA TRP A 457 -12.29 18.83 14.63
C TRP A 457 -13.32 19.89 15.04
N ARG A 458 -13.42 20.98 14.29
CA ARG A 458 -14.27 22.14 14.63
C ARG A 458 -15.14 22.61 13.46
N PRO A 459 -16.42 22.93 13.68
CA PRO A 459 -17.17 22.64 14.91
C PRO A 459 -17.33 21.12 15.09
N PRO A 460 -17.57 20.61 16.31
CA PRO A 460 -17.55 19.17 16.58
C PRO A 460 -18.53 18.34 15.72
N THR A 461 -19.60 18.93 15.20
CA THR A 461 -20.61 18.23 14.40
C THR A 461 -20.19 17.99 12.96
N THR A 462 -19.44 18.91 12.35
CA THR A 462 -19.15 18.91 10.91
C THR A 462 -17.66 18.96 10.57
N GLY A 463 -16.82 19.45 11.49
CA GLY A 463 -15.40 19.71 11.24
C GLY A 463 -15.14 20.81 10.22
N LYS A 464 -16.17 21.56 9.82
CA LYS A 464 -16.12 22.52 8.72
C LYS A 464 -14.97 23.52 8.85
N ASP A 465 -14.87 24.28 9.93
CA ASP A 465 -13.81 25.29 10.12
C ASP A 465 -12.41 24.68 10.00
N THR A 466 -12.21 23.46 10.53
CA THR A 466 -10.96 22.74 10.41
C THR A 466 -10.67 22.33 8.96
N LEU A 467 -11.66 21.77 8.28
CA LEU A 467 -11.52 21.32 6.90
C LEU A 467 -11.31 22.50 5.96
N ASP A 468 -12.06 23.59 6.12
CA ASP A 468 -11.93 24.82 5.33
C ASP A 468 -10.52 25.41 5.48
N PHE A 469 -9.97 25.42 6.71
CA PHE A 469 -8.58 25.85 6.94
C PHE A 469 -7.57 24.93 6.24
N ILE A 470 -7.73 23.61 6.37
CA ILE A 470 -6.85 22.64 5.70
C ILE A 470 -6.92 22.79 4.17
N GLU A 471 -8.13 22.97 3.62
CA GLU A 471 -8.38 23.17 2.20
C GLU A 471 -7.69 24.44 1.70
N GLU A 472 -7.81 25.55 2.43
CA GLU A 472 -7.17 26.81 2.07
C GLU A 472 -5.63 26.72 2.07
N GLN A 473 -5.04 26.16 3.13
CA GLN A 473 -3.59 25.96 3.20
C GLN A 473 -3.08 25.05 2.08
N THR A 474 -3.81 23.95 1.81
CA THR A 474 -3.43 23.01 0.76
C THR A 474 -3.60 23.65 -0.63
N ARG A 475 -4.64 24.45 -0.84
CA ARG A 475 -4.88 25.16 -2.11
C ARG A 475 -3.74 26.10 -2.43
N GLN A 476 -3.24 26.86 -1.45
CA GLN A 476 -2.08 27.74 -1.63
C GLN A 476 -0.84 26.95 -2.04
N TYR A 477 -0.53 25.88 -1.30
CA TYR A 477 0.60 24.99 -1.62
C TYR A 477 0.52 24.40 -3.05
N LEU A 478 -0.67 24.00 -3.49
CA LEU A 478 -0.88 23.44 -4.83
C LEU A 478 -0.72 24.46 -5.97
N THR A 479 -0.63 25.76 -5.67
CA THR A 479 -0.34 26.80 -6.68
C THR A 479 1.15 27.08 -6.88
N GLU A 480 2.02 26.56 -6.02
CA GLU A 480 3.47 26.70 -6.18
C GLU A 480 3.94 26.04 -7.49
N THR A 481 4.71 26.76 -8.31
CA THR A 481 5.22 26.27 -9.61
C THR A 481 5.92 24.92 -9.48
N ARG A 482 6.81 24.79 -8.49
CA ARG A 482 7.52 23.53 -8.19
C ARG A 482 6.55 22.36 -7.93
N VAL A 483 5.48 22.61 -7.17
CA VAL A 483 4.49 21.58 -6.82
C VAL A 483 3.66 21.19 -8.05
N VAL A 484 3.29 22.17 -8.88
CA VAL A 484 2.61 21.93 -10.17
C VAL A 484 3.48 21.06 -11.09
N ASP A 485 4.77 21.38 -11.20
CA ASP A 485 5.72 20.62 -12.02
C ASP A 485 5.90 19.18 -11.52
N TRP A 486 5.98 19.00 -10.20
CA TRP A 486 6.02 17.68 -9.58
C TRP A 486 4.74 16.87 -9.86
N ILE A 487 3.56 17.48 -9.68
CA ILE A 487 2.29 16.83 -9.96
C ILE A 487 2.18 16.41 -11.44
N ASN A 488 2.63 17.27 -12.35
CA ASN A 488 2.68 16.95 -13.78
C ASN A 488 3.60 15.75 -14.05
N SER A 489 4.81 15.77 -13.50
CA SER A 489 5.80 14.69 -13.70
C SER A 489 5.29 13.35 -13.15
N ILE A 490 4.73 13.37 -11.94
CA ILE A 490 4.10 12.20 -11.30
C ILE A 490 2.99 11.64 -12.19
N ALA A 491 2.07 12.50 -12.65
CA ALA A 491 0.92 12.07 -13.43
C ALA A 491 1.33 11.49 -14.79
N ILE A 492 2.30 12.11 -15.47
CA ILE A 492 2.84 11.61 -16.75
C ILE A 492 3.42 10.21 -16.57
N LYS A 493 4.33 10.02 -15.62
CA LYS A 493 4.98 8.73 -15.35
C LYS A 493 3.96 7.65 -14.95
N ALA A 494 3.01 8.00 -14.10
CA ALA A 494 1.95 7.08 -13.66
C ALA A 494 1.04 6.63 -14.82
N VAL A 495 0.63 7.56 -15.69
CA VAL A 495 -0.21 7.27 -16.86
C VAL A 495 0.57 6.44 -17.88
N GLU A 496 1.83 6.77 -18.14
CA GLU A 496 2.70 6.01 -19.05
C GLU A 496 2.78 4.53 -18.64
N ILE A 497 3.16 4.26 -17.38
CA ILE A 497 3.30 2.90 -16.85
C ILE A 497 1.95 2.17 -16.92
N ARG A 498 0.85 2.84 -16.52
CA ARG A 498 -0.48 2.24 -16.56
C ARG A 498 -0.92 1.89 -17.98
N ARG A 499 -0.68 2.76 -18.97
CA ARG A 499 -1.01 2.50 -20.39
C ARG A 499 -0.22 1.32 -20.95
N GLN A 500 1.08 1.25 -20.66
CA GLN A 500 1.90 0.10 -21.04
C GLN A 500 1.36 -1.19 -20.42
N ARG A 501 0.98 -1.17 -19.13
CA ARG A 501 0.37 -2.33 -18.47
C ARG A 501 -0.97 -2.71 -19.06
N ALA A 502 -1.83 -1.73 -19.38
CA ALA A 502 -3.14 -1.96 -19.99
C ALA A 502 -3.08 -2.64 -21.38
N ALA A 503 -1.93 -2.60 -22.05
CA ALA A 503 -1.67 -3.37 -23.27
C ALA A 503 -1.42 -4.87 -23.00
N THR A 504 -1.25 -5.28 -21.75
CA THR A 504 -0.98 -6.68 -21.34
C THR A 504 -2.21 -7.36 -20.75
N GLU A 505 -2.26 -8.70 -20.80
CA GLU A 505 -3.35 -9.49 -20.23
C GLU A 505 -3.43 -9.41 -18.70
N GLN A 506 -2.29 -9.23 -18.05
CA GLN A 506 -2.20 -9.12 -16.59
C GLN A 506 -3.00 -7.95 -16.06
N TRP A 507 -3.20 -6.90 -16.88
CA TRP A 507 -3.95 -5.72 -16.47
C TRP A 507 -5.41 -6.02 -16.16
N GLU A 508 -6.09 -6.82 -16.98
CA GLU A 508 -7.49 -7.18 -16.74
C GLU A 508 -7.65 -7.77 -15.33
N ARG A 509 -6.72 -8.63 -14.94
CA ARG A 509 -6.73 -9.29 -13.63
C ARG A 509 -6.31 -8.37 -12.47
N PHE A 510 -5.38 -7.44 -12.71
CA PHE A 510 -4.91 -6.46 -11.73
C PHE A 510 -5.93 -5.34 -11.48
N ALA A 511 -6.60 -4.87 -12.53
CA ALA A 511 -7.57 -3.78 -12.50
C ALA A 511 -9.00 -4.27 -12.22
N VAL A 512 -9.37 -5.46 -12.70
CA VAL A 512 -10.73 -6.01 -12.60
C VAL A 512 -10.71 -7.35 -11.87
N ASP A 513 -11.70 -7.60 -11.01
CA ASP A 513 -11.83 -8.91 -10.34
C ASP A 513 -12.47 -9.96 -11.25
N VAL A 514 -11.76 -10.23 -12.36
CA VAL A 514 -12.14 -11.23 -13.34
C VAL A 514 -11.80 -12.63 -12.85
N ILE A 515 -12.67 -13.58 -13.17
CA ILE A 515 -12.45 -15.02 -13.02
C ILE A 515 -12.68 -15.67 -14.38
N TYR A 516 -11.73 -16.49 -14.81
CA TYR A 516 -11.84 -17.23 -16.07
C TYR A 516 -12.40 -18.64 -15.82
N ARG A 517 -13.37 -19.05 -16.63
CA ARG A 517 -13.99 -20.38 -16.56
C ARG A 517 -14.15 -20.98 -17.94
N CYS A 518 -13.69 -22.21 -18.10
CA CYS A 518 -13.92 -22.95 -19.34
C CYS A 518 -15.30 -23.63 -19.29
N SER A 519 -16.21 -23.22 -20.18
CA SER A 519 -17.56 -23.80 -20.30
C SER A 519 -17.54 -25.28 -20.69
N ASP A 520 -16.57 -25.71 -21.51
CA ASP A 520 -16.50 -27.08 -22.02
C ASP A 520 -15.96 -28.09 -21.01
N CYS A 521 -15.26 -27.61 -19.99
CA CYS A 521 -14.61 -28.45 -18.97
C CYS A 521 -15.35 -28.36 -17.63
N GLY A 522 -16.69 -28.37 -17.67
CA GLY A 522 -17.52 -28.31 -16.46
C GLY A 522 -17.30 -27.03 -15.64
N ASN A 523 -17.06 -25.89 -16.29
CA ASN A 523 -16.76 -24.60 -15.64
C ASN A 523 -15.48 -24.59 -14.79
N LYS A 524 -14.49 -25.41 -15.17
CA LYS A 524 -13.15 -25.39 -14.55
C LYS A 524 -12.59 -23.98 -14.54
N LYS A 525 -12.16 -23.53 -13.35
CA LYS A 525 -11.64 -22.20 -13.10
C LYS A 525 -10.16 -22.12 -13.47
N TYR A 526 -9.78 -21.00 -14.07
CA TYR A 526 -8.41 -20.60 -14.32
C TYR A 526 -8.14 -19.27 -13.64
N ASP A 527 -6.93 -19.12 -13.13
CA ASP A 527 -6.57 -17.91 -12.42
C ASP A 527 -6.16 -16.83 -13.42
N THR A 528 -5.39 -17.16 -14.47
CA THR A 528 -4.99 -16.19 -15.53
C THR A 528 -5.62 -16.49 -16.89
N ARG A 529 -5.73 -15.44 -17.73
CA ARG A 529 -6.10 -15.58 -19.14
C ARG A 529 -5.12 -16.50 -19.88
N ALA A 530 -3.82 -16.36 -19.61
CA ALA A 530 -2.77 -17.23 -20.16
C ALA A 530 -2.96 -18.71 -19.82
N GLN A 531 -3.31 -19.05 -18.56
CA GLN A 531 -3.62 -20.43 -18.18
C GLN A 531 -4.83 -20.98 -18.91
N LEU A 532 -5.88 -20.15 -19.08
CA LEU A 532 -7.04 -20.55 -19.88
C LEU A 532 -6.65 -20.73 -21.35
N ARG A 533 -5.82 -19.86 -21.91
CA ARG A 533 -5.32 -19.97 -23.29
C ARG A 533 -4.57 -21.28 -23.49
N GLU A 534 -3.58 -21.55 -22.64
CA GLU A 534 -2.79 -22.78 -22.68
C GLU A 534 -3.68 -24.02 -22.59
N HIS A 535 -4.72 -23.98 -21.76
CA HIS A 535 -5.71 -25.05 -21.68
C HIS A 535 -6.49 -25.25 -22.98
N LEU A 536 -7.04 -24.17 -23.56
CA LEU A 536 -7.81 -24.21 -24.81
C LEU A 536 -6.96 -24.70 -25.99
N GLN A 537 -5.68 -24.30 -26.03
CA GLN A 537 -4.72 -24.69 -27.08
C GLN A 537 -4.18 -26.11 -26.92
N LYS A 538 -4.16 -26.68 -25.70
CA LYS A 538 -3.74 -28.08 -25.49
C LYS A 538 -4.81 -29.07 -25.93
N GLY A 539 -6.09 -28.69 -25.93
CA GLY A 539 -7.19 -29.49 -26.51
C GLY A 539 -7.52 -30.81 -25.78
N THR A 540 -6.72 -31.26 -24.81
CA THR A 540 -6.84 -32.60 -24.18
C THR A 540 -8.10 -32.81 -23.34
N ALA A 541 -8.80 -31.73 -22.98
CA ALA A 541 -10.00 -31.77 -22.13
C ALA A 541 -11.28 -31.34 -22.86
N HIS A 542 -11.15 -30.85 -24.09
CA HIS A 542 -12.27 -30.57 -25.00
C HIS A 542 -12.49 -31.82 -25.85
N ARG A 543 -13.66 -32.00 -26.49
CA ARG A 543 -13.99 -33.19 -27.31
C ARG A 543 -13.14 -33.27 -28.62
N GLY A 544 -11.82 -33.24 -28.52
CA GLY A 544 -10.87 -33.35 -29.63
C GLY A 544 -10.57 -32.05 -30.38
N GLU A 545 -11.23 -30.93 -30.08
CA GLU A 545 -11.01 -29.67 -30.79
C GLU A 545 -9.87 -28.86 -30.15
N ARG A 546 -8.73 -28.82 -30.84
CA ARG A 546 -7.62 -27.92 -30.53
C ARG A 546 -7.91 -26.56 -31.17
N ILE A 547 -8.02 -25.52 -30.36
CA ILE A 547 -8.23 -24.16 -30.89
C ILE A 547 -6.85 -23.54 -31.18
N THR A 548 -6.61 -23.18 -32.44
CA THR A 548 -5.39 -22.49 -32.86
C THR A 548 -5.43 -21.02 -32.51
N ASP A 549 -4.27 -20.36 -32.49
CA ASP A 549 -4.19 -18.90 -32.39
C ASP A 549 -5.04 -18.23 -33.47
N GLY A 550 -5.74 -17.17 -33.08
CA GLY A 550 -6.59 -16.39 -33.97
C GLY A 550 -7.85 -15.89 -33.29
N LYS A 551 -8.72 -15.27 -34.10
CA LYS A 551 -9.96 -14.64 -33.65
C LYS A 551 -10.85 -15.55 -32.80
N GLN A 552 -10.99 -16.82 -33.18
CA GLN A 552 -11.82 -17.80 -32.47
C GLN A 552 -11.34 -18.05 -31.03
N LEU A 553 -10.02 -18.10 -30.81
CA LEU A 553 -9.45 -18.28 -29.47
C LEU A 553 -9.72 -17.06 -28.60
N GLU A 554 -9.53 -15.86 -29.14
CA GLU A 554 -9.75 -14.60 -28.41
C GLU A 554 -11.23 -14.38 -28.09
N GLU A 555 -12.15 -14.71 -29.00
CA GLU A 555 -13.59 -14.73 -28.73
C GLU A 555 -13.94 -15.70 -27.59
N ARG A 556 -13.34 -16.89 -27.58
CA ARG A 556 -13.57 -17.88 -26.51
C ARG A 556 -13.03 -17.42 -25.17
N LEU A 557 -11.82 -16.85 -25.15
CA LEU A 557 -11.23 -16.28 -23.95
C LEU A 557 -12.08 -15.13 -23.41
N ASN A 558 -12.61 -14.27 -24.29
CA ASN A 558 -13.50 -13.18 -23.93
C ASN A 558 -14.89 -13.67 -23.46
N GLY A 559 -15.44 -14.73 -24.04
CA GLY A 559 -16.69 -15.33 -23.59
C GLY A 559 -16.55 -16.10 -22.26
N SER A 560 -15.32 -16.50 -21.90
CA SER A 560 -15.01 -17.28 -20.70
C SER A 560 -14.75 -16.44 -19.45
N ARG A 561 -14.89 -15.11 -19.55
CA ARG A 561 -14.67 -14.18 -18.44
C ARG A 561 -15.95 -13.98 -17.64
N SER A 562 -15.81 -14.04 -16.32
CA SER A 562 -16.85 -13.61 -15.39
C SER A 562 -16.29 -12.49 -14.54
N PHE A 563 -16.82 -11.29 -14.72
CA PHE A 563 -16.51 -10.17 -13.84
C PHE A 563 -17.35 -10.30 -12.58
N LYS A 564 -16.77 -10.05 -11.40
CA LYS A 564 -17.63 -9.74 -10.25
C LYS A 564 -18.48 -8.53 -10.62
N PRO A 565 -19.80 -8.58 -10.40
CA PRO A 565 -20.70 -7.55 -10.89
C PRO A 565 -20.30 -6.21 -10.28
N LYS A 566 -19.84 -5.27 -11.10
CA LYS A 566 -19.98 -3.85 -10.77
C LYS A 566 -21.47 -3.59 -10.77
N ARG A 567 -22.12 -3.56 -9.60
CA ARG A 567 -23.50 -3.10 -9.59
C ARG A 567 -23.53 -1.63 -10.04
N PRO A 568 -24.54 -1.24 -10.83
CA PRO A 568 -24.76 0.17 -11.09
C PRO A 568 -24.95 0.88 -9.75
N VAL A 569 -24.47 2.12 -9.67
CA VAL A 569 -24.85 3.05 -8.60
C VAL A 569 -26.38 3.06 -8.58
N GLU A 570 -26.98 2.52 -7.52
CA GLU A 570 -28.42 2.56 -7.34
C GLU A 570 -28.83 4.03 -7.25
N THR A 571 -29.38 4.56 -8.34
CA THR A 571 -30.23 5.74 -8.31
C THR A 571 -31.49 5.37 -7.53
N GLY A 572 -31.56 5.84 -6.28
CA GLY A 572 -32.78 6.10 -5.50
C GLY A 572 -33.84 4.99 -5.40
N ARG A 573 -34.04 4.48 -4.19
CA ARG A 573 -35.37 4.29 -3.60
C ARG A 573 -35.37 4.71 -2.14
#